data_AF-A0A3M5T8R6-F1
#
_entry.id   AF-A0A3M5T8R6-F1
#
_cell.length_a   1.000
_cell.length_b   1.000
_cell.length_c   1.000
_cell.angle_alpha   90.00
_cell.angle_beta   90.00
_cell.angle_gamma   90.00
#
_symmetry.space_group_name_H-M   'P 1'
#
loop_
_entity.id
_entity.type
_entity.pdbx_description
1 polymer ?
#
loop_
_entity_poly.entity_id
_entity_poly.type
_entity_poly.pdbx_seq_one_letter_code
_entity_poly.pdbx_strand_id
1 'polypeptide(L)' 'MSDFSETQANALIGTAEKMIEIWSRLSPEKQSALLARFGTQENALAALVTTQLVAPANK' A
#
# COMPACT_ATOMS: atom_id res chain seq x y z
N MET A 1 -5.47 -22.64 17.63
CA MET A 1 -6.00 -21.75 16.57
C MET A 1 -5.80 -20.34 17.08
N SER A 2 -4.91 -19.56 16.45
CA SER A 2 -4.68 -18.18 16.87
C SER A 2 -5.93 -17.39 16.51
N ASP A 3 -6.72 -17.03 17.52
CA ASP A 3 -7.92 -16.22 17.35
C ASP A 3 -7.52 -14.89 16.73
N PHE A 4 -7.86 -14.72 15.45
CA PHE A 4 -7.65 -13.48 14.74
C PHE A 4 -8.66 -12.48 15.29
N SER A 5 -8.24 -11.76 16.32
CA SER A 5 -9.08 -10.81 17.04
C SER A 5 -9.71 -9.79 16.10
N GLU A 6 -10.96 -9.38 16.36
CA GLU A 6 -11.64 -8.29 15.64
C GLU A 6 -10.78 -7.02 15.51
N THR A 7 -9.89 -6.76 16.47
CA THR A 7 -8.95 -5.63 16.40
C THR A 7 -7.90 -5.82 15.30
N GLN A 8 -7.39 -7.04 15.10
CA GLN A 8 -6.48 -7.36 13.99
C GLN A 8 -7.21 -7.34 12.65
N ALA A 9 -8.45 -7.82 12.61
CA ALA A 9 -9.30 -7.75 11.42
C ALA A 9 -9.54 -6.29 11.00
N ASN A 10 -9.99 -5.43 11.93
CA ASN A 10 -10.23 -4.01 11.66
C ASN A 10 -8.94 -3.27 11.27
N ALA A 11 -7.81 -3.59 11.90
CA ALA A 11 -6.52 -2.99 11.54
C ALA A 11 -6.09 -3.39 10.11
N LEU A 12 -6.28 -4.65 9.72
CA LEU A 12 -5.94 -5.13 8.38
C LEU A 12 -6.89 -4.59 7.32
N ILE A 13 -8.19 -4.51 7.61
CA ILE A 13 -9.18 -3.88 6.72
C ILE A 13 -8.83 -2.40 6.52
N GLY A 14 -8.63 -1.64 7.60
CA GLY A 14 -8.29 -0.21 7.49
C GLY A 14 -6.94 0.04 6.80
N THR A 15 -6.01 -0.90 6.91
CA THR A 15 -4.74 -0.85 6.18
C THR A 15 -4.94 -1.14 4.69
N ALA A 16 -5.74 -2.15 4.34
CA ALA A 16 -6.09 -2.47 2.96
C ALA A 16 -6.88 -1.33 2.29
N GLU A 17 -7.81 -0.69 3.00
CA GLU A 17 -8.55 0.48 2.51
C GLU A 17 -7.61 1.64 2.20
N LYS A 18 -6.68 1.97 3.11
CA LYS A 18 -5.64 2.99 2.85
C LYS A 18 -4.77 2.63 1.66
N MET A 19 -4.38 1.37 1.53
CA MET A 19 -3.60 0.89 0.39
C MET A 19 -4.36 1.07 -0.92
N ILE A 20 -5.65 0.72 -0.96
CA ILE A 20 -6.49 0.90 -2.15
C ILE A 20 -6.68 2.40 -2.46
N GLU A 21 -6.88 3.26 -1.46
CA GLU A 21 -6.99 4.71 -1.66
C GLU A 21 -5.71 5.29 -2.29
N ILE A 22 -4.54 4.92 -1.75
CA ILE A 22 -3.25 5.35 -2.28
C ILE A 22 -3.06 4.82 -3.71
N TRP A 23 -3.41 3.56 -3.97
CA TRP A 23 -3.32 2.96 -5.30
C TRP A 23 -4.22 3.67 -6.30
N SER A 24 -5.47 3.92 -5.93
CA SER A 24 -6.50 4.57 -6.76
C SER A 24 -6.12 6.01 -7.11
N ARG A 25 -5.36 6.70 -6.25
CA ARG A 25 -4.81 8.04 -6.53
C ARG A 25 -3.66 8.05 -7.53
N LEU A 26 -3.05 6.89 -7.83
CA LEU A 26 -1.97 6.80 -8.81
C LEU A 26 -2.52 6.71 -10.23
N SER A 27 -1.87 7.41 -11.15
CA SER A 27 -2.10 7.24 -12.58
C SER A 27 -1.75 5.80 -13.03
N PRO A 28 -2.46 5.24 -14.02
CA PRO A 28 -2.24 3.87 -14.49
C PRO A 28 -0.79 3.60 -14.95
N GLU A 29 -0.09 4.60 -15.47
CA GLU A 29 1.34 4.49 -15.81
C GLU A 29 2.23 4.24 -14.58
N LYS A 30 1.93 4.88 -13.44
CA LYS A 30 2.66 4.67 -12.19
C LYS A 30 2.34 3.32 -11.58
N GLN A 31 1.07 2.91 -11.63
CA GLN A 31 0.65 1.58 -11.19
C GLN A 31 1.37 0.48 -12.00
N SER A 32 1.43 0.63 -13.33
CA SER A 32 2.14 -0.29 -14.23
C SER A 32 3.64 -0.32 -13.95
N ALA A 33 4.28 0.84 -13.77
CA ALA A 33 5.71 0.91 -13.43
C ALA A 33 6.01 0.29 -12.05
N LEU A 34 5.12 0.44 -11.08
CA LEU A 34 5.23 -0.18 -9.76
C LEU A 34 5.05 -1.70 -9.84
N LEU A 35 4.03 -2.19 -10.55
CA LEU A 35 3.83 -3.62 -10.78
C LEU A 35 5.01 -4.25 -11.53
N ALA A 36 5.57 -3.55 -12.52
CA ALA A 36 6.75 -4.00 -13.25
C ALA A 36 8.01 -4.07 -12.38
N ARG A 37 8.13 -3.23 -11.34
CA ARG A 37 9.30 -3.18 -10.44
C ARG A 37 9.17 -4.11 -9.24
N PHE A 38 7.97 -4.29 -8.72
CA PHE A 38 7.71 -4.98 -7.46
C PHE A 38 6.97 -6.31 -7.61
N GLY A 39 6.45 -6.61 -8.81
CA GLY A 39 5.84 -7.89 -9.18
C GLY A 39 4.44 -8.14 -8.62
N THR A 40 4.17 -7.70 -7.39
CA THR A 40 2.87 -7.82 -6.73
C THR A 40 2.36 -6.46 -6.30
N GLN A 41 1.03 -6.33 -6.20
CA GLN A 41 0.38 -5.10 -5.75
C GLN A 41 0.77 -4.75 -4.31
N GLU A 42 0.90 -5.74 -3.42
CA GLU A 42 1.34 -5.55 -2.04
C GLU A 42 2.78 -5.02 -1.95
N ASN A 43 3.73 -5.57 -2.73
CA ASN A 43 5.11 -5.08 -2.74
C ASN A 43 5.19 -3.68 -3.35
N ALA A 44 4.40 -3.43 -4.40
CA ALA A 44 4.29 -2.12 -5.02
C ALA A 44 3.74 -1.07 -4.04
N LEU A 45 2.73 -1.43 -3.26
CA LEU A 45 2.15 -0.59 -2.22
C LEU A 45 3.11 -0.39 -1.05
N ALA A 46 3.75 -1.44 -0.55
CA ALA A 46 4.73 -1.35 0.53
C ALA A 46 5.91 -0.45 0.13
N ALA A 47 6.38 -0.58 -1.10
CA ALA A 47 7.43 0.27 -1.64
C ALA A 47 6.97 1.71 -1.85
N LEU A 48 5.73 1.93 -2.30
CA LEU A 48 5.17 3.27 -2.45
C LEU A 48 4.97 3.98 -1.10
N VAL A 49 4.42 3.27 -0.11
CA VAL A 49 4.25 3.76 1.26
C VAL A 49 5.60 4.04 1.90
N THR A 50 6.57 3.14 1.73
CA THR A 50 7.96 3.37 2.16
C THR A 50 8.57 4.55 1.42
N THR A 51 8.33 4.71 0.13
CA THR A 51 8.82 5.86 -0.64
C THR A 51 8.16 7.15 -0.17
N GLN A 52 6.87 7.17 0.22
CA GLN A 52 6.26 8.35 0.85
C GLN A 52 6.79 8.63 2.27
N LEU A 53 7.16 7.59 3.01
CA LEU A 53 7.72 7.72 4.37
C LEU A 53 9.20 8.14 4.35
N VAL A 54 9.95 7.72 3.32
CA VAL A 54 11.40 7.93 3.19
C VAL A 54 11.73 9.09 2.25
N ALA A 55 10.90 9.38 1.26
CA ALA A 55 11.01 10.65 0.54
C ALA A 55 10.57 11.75 1.51
N PRO A 56 11.42 12.77 1.75
CA PRO A 56 10.93 13.95 2.42
C PRO A 56 9.73 14.47 1.64
N ALA A 57 8.66 14.82 2.34
CA ALA A 57 7.62 15.68 1.80
C ALA A 57 8.32 16.96 1.32
N ASN A 58 8.77 16.95 0.07
CA ASN A 58 9.58 18.03 -0.44
C ASN A 58 8.63 19.17 -0.80
N LYS A 59 8.54 20.10 0.17
CA LYS A 59 7.99 21.46 0.13
C LYS A 59 6.48 21.65 0.05
#